data_AF-A0A921SSV4-F1
#
_entry.id   AF-A0A921SSV4-F1
#
_cell.length_a   1.000
_cell.length_b   1.000
_cell.length_c   1.000
_cell.angle_alpha   90.00
_cell.angle_beta   90.00
_cell.angle_gamma   90.00
#
_symmetry.space_group_name_H-M   'P 1'
#
loop_
_entity.id
_entity.type
_entity.pdbx_description
1 polymer ?
#
loop_
_entity_poly.entity_id
_entity_poly.type
_entity_poly.pdbx_seq_one_letter_code
_entity_poly.pdbx_strand_id
1 'polypeptide(L)'
;MKREHRLYNVIFPIWMLVLFPQVWLIVIPGNLLVDCLLLLLTLLALKHRDKGGVVKQLWWKFWLLGFAADAIGVAWMLLGWLLAVPFGSWWESSVGHIMHNAFAHPAAFLWTLAGVAIAGVCIYFFDKKAMGRCDLLTAREKHIIALAMALVTAPWLFFIPMY
;
A
#
# COMPACT_ATOMS: atom_id res chain seq x y z
N MET A 1 -3.84 -15.37 -38.99
CA MET A 1 -2.99 -14.91 -37.87
C MET A 1 -3.88 -14.74 -36.65
N LYS A 2 -3.71 -15.57 -35.61
CA LYS A 2 -4.45 -15.43 -34.35
C LYS A 2 -4.03 -14.11 -33.70
N ARG A 3 -4.98 -13.19 -33.49
CA ARG A 3 -4.77 -12.03 -32.62
C ARG A 3 -4.76 -12.55 -31.20
N GLU A 4 -3.57 -12.83 -30.67
CA GLU A 4 -3.42 -12.99 -29.24
C GLU A 4 -3.74 -11.64 -28.60
N HIS A 5 -4.86 -11.62 -27.88
CA HIS A 5 -5.24 -10.53 -27.01
C HIS A 5 -4.17 -10.39 -25.94
N ARG A 6 -3.21 -9.48 -26.17
CA ARG A 6 -2.26 -9.06 -25.16
C ARG A 6 -3.00 -8.28 -24.09
N LEU A 7 -3.55 -9.01 -23.12
CA LEU A 7 -4.03 -8.56 -21.81
C LEU A 7 -2.90 -7.97 -20.95
N TYR A 8 -1.93 -7.28 -21.55
CA TYR A 8 -0.77 -6.70 -20.87
C TYR A 8 -1.07 -5.34 -20.23
N ASN A 9 -2.25 -4.75 -20.50
CA ASN A 9 -2.57 -3.36 -20.11
C ASN A 9 -3.53 -3.22 -18.92
N VAL A 10 -3.86 -4.30 -18.20
CA VAL A 10 -4.84 -4.23 -17.10
C VAL A 10 -4.20 -3.89 -15.75
N ILE A 11 -2.87 -3.85 -15.67
CA ILE A 11 -2.21 -3.28 -14.50
C ILE A 11 -2.19 -1.77 -14.72
N PHE A 12 -3.10 -1.07 -14.05
CA PHE A 12 -3.27 0.37 -14.17
C PHE A 12 -2.01 1.09 -13.67
N PRO A 13 -1.31 1.90 -14.49
CA PRO A 13 -0.24 2.76 -14.00
C PRO A 13 -0.78 3.64 -12.88
N ILE A 14 -0.01 3.89 -11.83
CA ILE A 14 -0.43 4.77 -10.72
C ILE A 14 -0.89 6.15 -11.24
N TRP A 15 -0.32 6.60 -12.37
CA TRP A 15 -0.70 7.81 -13.11
C TRP A 15 -2.12 7.78 -13.72
N MET A 16 -2.67 6.60 -14.05
CA MET A 16 -4.07 6.47 -14.47
C MET A 16 -5.06 6.84 -13.36
N LEU A 17 -4.70 6.73 -12.08
CA LEU A 17 -5.59 7.19 -11.01
C LEU A 17 -5.82 8.70 -11.12
N VAL A 18 -4.79 9.47 -11.44
CA VAL A 18 -4.92 10.93 -11.64
C VAL A 18 -5.66 11.24 -12.94
N LEU A 19 -5.37 10.51 -14.02
CA LEU A 19 -5.95 10.77 -15.34
C LEU A 19 -7.40 10.27 -15.47
N PHE A 20 -7.77 9.25 -14.71
CA PHE A 20 -9.06 8.56 -14.77
C PHE A 20 -9.74 8.47 -13.39
N PRO A 21 -10.35 9.57 -12.90
CA PRO A 21 -10.99 9.60 -11.58
C PRO A 21 -12.12 8.57 -11.42
N GLN A 22 -12.75 8.09 -12.50
CA GLN A 22 -13.74 7.00 -12.42
C GLN A 22 -13.15 5.68 -11.87
N VAL A 23 -11.83 5.45 -11.99
CA VAL A 23 -11.17 4.26 -11.43
C VAL A 23 -11.17 4.29 -9.91
N TRP A 24 -11.28 5.47 -9.29
CA TRP A 24 -11.36 5.62 -7.84
C TRP A 24 -12.61 4.95 -7.29
N LEU A 25 -13.71 4.93 -8.05
CA LEU A 25 -14.94 4.22 -7.67
C LEU A 25 -14.76 2.71 -7.53
N ILE A 26 -13.68 2.14 -8.10
CA ILE A 26 -13.35 0.72 -7.98
C ILE A 26 -12.25 0.52 -6.95
N VAL A 27 -11.19 1.34 -6.99
CA VAL A 27 -10.02 1.20 -6.11
C VAL A 27 -10.34 1.52 -4.66
N ILE A 28 -11.13 2.56 -4.40
CA ILE A 28 -11.56 2.92 -3.04
C ILE A 28 -12.32 1.78 -2.34
N PRO A 29 -13.42 1.25 -2.91
CA PRO A 29 -14.13 0.14 -2.28
C PRO A 29 -13.32 -1.16 -2.35
N GLY A 30 -12.52 -1.38 -3.40
CA GLY A 30 -11.62 -2.52 -3.50
C GLY A 30 -10.63 -2.59 -2.34
N ASN A 31 -9.97 -1.46 -2.03
CA ASN A 31 -9.05 -1.36 -0.90
C ASN A 31 -9.75 -1.63 0.43
N LEU A 32 -10.94 -1.05 0.63
CA LEU A 32 -11.74 -1.29 1.83
C LEU A 32 -12.11 -2.79 2.00
N LEU A 33 -12.45 -3.47 0.90
CA LEU A 33 -12.76 -4.89 0.93
C LEU A 33 -11.53 -5.73 1.32
N VAL A 34 -10.35 -5.40 0.79
CA VAL A 34 -9.09 -6.06 1.16
C VAL A 34 -8.77 -5.85 2.63
N ASP A 35 -8.87 -4.62 3.14
CA ASP A 35 -8.62 -4.30 4.55
C ASP A 35 -9.57 -5.06 5.48
N CYS A 36 -10.87 -5.08 5.16
CA CYS A 36 -11.87 -5.80 5.94
C CYS A 36 -11.64 -7.32 5.90
N LEU A 37 -11.32 -7.86 4.72
CA LEU A 37 -11.04 -9.28 4.55
C LEU A 37 -9.80 -9.69 5.34
N LEU A 38 -8.72 -8.91 5.26
CA LEU A 38 -7.49 -9.18 5.98
C LEU A 38 -7.69 -9.12 7.50
N LEU A 39 -8.42 -8.12 7.98
CA LEU A 39 -8.78 -8.04 9.40
C LEU A 39 -9.59 -9.26 9.83
N LEU A 40 -10.59 -9.67 9.05
CA LEU A 40 -11.40 -10.86 9.32
C LEU A 40 -10.55 -12.14 9.34
N LEU A 41 -9.68 -12.33 8.35
CA LEU A 41 -8.78 -13.48 8.27
C LEU A 41 -7.81 -13.51 9.44
N THR A 42 -7.28 -12.36 9.85
CA THR A 42 -6.39 -12.27 11.01
C THR A 42 -7.12 -12.61 12.30
N LEU A 43 -8.35 -12.13 12.48
CA LEU A 43 -9.21 -12.48 13.62
C LEU A 43 -9.64 -13.95 13.62
N LEU A 44 -9.83 -14.54 12.44
CA LEU A 44 -10.07 -15.98 12.26
C LEU A 44 -8.86 -16.81 12.67
N ALA A 45 -7.66 -16.43 12.23
CA ALA A 45 -6.42 -17.07 12.64
C ALA A 45 -6.19 -16.97 14.17
N LEU A 46 -6.58 -15.84 14.77
CA LEU A 46 -6.52 -15.62 16.22
C LEU A 46 -7.66 -16.31 17.00
N LYS A 47 -8.62 -16.95 16.31
CA LYS A 47 -9.82 -17.57 16.91
C LYS A 47 -10.64 -16.62 17.78
N HIS A 48 -10.66 -15.32 17.44
CA HIS A 48 -11.38 -14.30 18.19
C HIS A 48 -12.90 -14.53 18.12
N ARG A 49 -13.60 -14.36 19.26
CA ARG A 49 -15.05 -14.65 19.35
C ARG A 49 -15.92 -13.57 18.72
N ASP A 50 -15.63 -12.28 18.95
CA ASP A 50 -16.43 -11.16 18.45
C ASP A 50 -15.79 -10.47 17.23
N LYS A 51 -15.67 -11.21 16.13
CA LYS A 51 -15.03 -10.70 14.90
C LYS A 51 -15.81 -9.54 14.28
N GLY A 52 -17.15 -9.63 14.33
CA GLY A 52 -18.04 -8.64 13.74
C GLY A 52 -18.00 -7.30 14.48
N GLY A 53 -17.96 -7.31 15.82
CA GLY A 53 -17.81 -6.11 16.63
C GLY A 53 -16.51 -5.37 16.33
N VAL A 54 -15.40 -6.09 16.27
CA VAL A 54 -14.07 -5.54 15.95
C VAL A 54 -14.05 -4.90 14.57
N VAL A 55 -14.53 -5.61 13.53
CA VAL A 55 -14.57 -5.07 12.16
C VAL A 55 -15.45 -3.83 12.09
N LYS A 56 -16.66 -3.86 12.68
CA LYS A 56 -17.59 -2.72 12.67
C LYS A 56 -17.02 -1.48 13.36
N GLN A 57 -16.17 -1.65 14.37
CA GLN A 57 -15.52 -0.54 15.07
C GLN A 57 -14.29 0.02 14.35
N LEU A 58 -13.56 -0.83 13.61
CA LEU A 58 -12.24 -0.50 13.06
C LEU A 58 -12.21 -0.29 11.55
N TRP A 59 -13.18 -0.81 10.78
CA TRP A 59 -13.14 -0.81 9.30
C TRP A 59 -12.82 0.57 8.71
N TRP A 60 -13.53 1.62 9.13
CA TRP A 60 -13.36 2.96 8.58
C TRP A 60 -12.03 3.60 8.99
N LYS A 61 -11.51 3.22 10.17
CA LYS A 61 -10.23 3.75 10.69
C LYS A 61 -9.06 3.15 9.94
N PHE A 62 -9.04 1.83 9.78
CA PHE A 62 -8.00 1.14 9.01
C PHE A 62 -8.00 1.61 7.57
N TRP A 63 -9.18 1.74 6.98
CA TRP A 63 -9.32 2.26 5.62
C TRP A 63 -8.76 3.68 5.45
N LEU A 64 -9.11 4.61 6.35
CA LEU A 64 -8.62 6.00 6.29
C LEU A 64 -7.11 6.09 6.56
N LEU A 65 -6.61 5.30 7.52
CA LEU A 65 -5.20 5.30 7.90
C LEU A 65 -4.31 4.60 6.88
N GLY A 66 -4.81 3.54 6.25
CA GLY A 66 -4.19 2.89 5.09
C GLY A 66 -3.99 3.89 3.96
N PHE A 67 -5.04 4.63 3.60
CA PHE A 67 -4.91 5.70 2.61
C PHE A 67 -3.93 6.81 3.01
N ALA A 68 -3.89 7.18 4.29
CA ALA A 68 -2.90 8.15 4.76
C ALA A 68 -1.46 7.63 4.63
N ALA A 69 -1.24 6.34 4.90
CA ALA A 69 0.07 5.71 4.74
C ALA A 69 0.46 5.56 3.27
N ASP A 70 -0.49 5.20 2.39
CA ASP A 70 -0.27 5.15 0.95
C ASP A 70 0.10 6.53 0.40
N ALA A 71 -0.55 7.59 0.87
CA ALA A 71 -0.20 8.96 0.50
C ALA A 71 1.25 9.31 0.90
N ILE A 72 1.73 8.83 2.05
CA ILE A 72 3.13 8.98 2.47
C ILE A 72 4.07 8.22 1.53
N GLY A 73 3.70 6.98 1.15
CA GLY A 73 4.45 6.17 0.19
C GLY A 73 4.55 6.85 -1.18
N VAL A 74 3.45 7.39 -1.69
CA VAL A 74 3.41 8.17 -2.93
C VAL A 74 4.24 9.44 -2.81
N ALA A 75 4.14 10.17 -1.69
CA ALA A 75 4.95 11.36 -1.46
C ALA A 75 6.46 11.04 -1.46
N TRP A 76 6.86 9.89 -0.91
CA TRP A 76 8.25 9.42 -0.96
C TRP A 76 8.71 9.09 -2.39
N MET A 77 7.85 8.46 -3.21
CA MET A 77 8.14 8.24 -4.64
C MET A 77 8.26 9.56 -5.40
N LEU A 78 7.35 10.53 -5.16
CA LEU A 78 7.40 11.86 -5.76
C LEU A 78 8.65 12.64 -5.37
N LEU A 79 9.11 12.49 -4.13
CA LEU A 79 10.37 13.07 -3.68
C LEU A 79 11.57 12.52 -4.47
N GLY A 80 11.59 11.21 -4.76
CA GLY A 80 12.59 10.61 -5.62
C GLY A 80 12.64 11.25 -7.02
N TRP A 81 11.48 11.59 -7.59
CA TRP A 81 11.40 12.30 -8.87
C TRP A 81 11.82 13.77 -8.76
N LEU A 82 11.38 14.49 -7.72
CA LEU A 82 11.74 15.91 -7.50
C LEU A 82 13.24 16.11 -7.29
N LEU A 83 13.92 15.15 -6.64
CA LEU A 83 15.37 15.19 -6.44
C LEU A 83 16.17 15.07 -7.75
N ALA A 84 15.56 14.66 -8.87
CA ALA A 84 16.23 14.73 -10.17
C ALA A 84 16.56 16.17 -10.60
N VAL A 85 15.79 17.17 -10.13
CA VAL A 85 16.00 18.58 -10.45
C VAL A 85 17.31 19.12 -9.85
N PRO A 86 17.60 18.98 -8.53
CA PRO A 86 18.84 19.47 -7.94
C PRO A 86 20.06 18.53 -8.15
N PHE A 87 19.87 17.22 -8.26
CA PHE A 87 20.97 16.25 -8.37
C PHE A 87 21.34 15.88 -9.82
N GLY A 88 20.55 16.33 -10.79
CA GLY A 88 20.84 16.19 -12.22
C GLY A 88 20.85 14.75 -12.73
N SER A 89 21.54 14.56 -13.86
CA SER A 89 21.48 13.33 -14.67
C SER A 89 21.94 12.06 -13.95
N TRP A 90 22.81 12.15 -12.94
CA TRP A 90 23.27 10.99 -12.17
C TRP A 90 22.15 10.39 -11.31
N TRP A 91 21.31 11.24 -10.72
CA TRP A 91 20.15 10.81 -9.94
C TRP A 91 19.05 10.28 -10.86
N GLU A 92 18.80 10.98 -11.97
CA GLU A 92 17.85 10.54 -12.99
C GLU A 92 18.22 9.17 -13.57
N SER A 93 19.49 8.89 -13.85
CA SER A 93 19.93 7.56 -14.31
C SER A 93 19.83 6.47 -13.23
N SER A 94 19.85 6.84 -11.95
CA SER A 94 19.84 5.89 -10.83
C SER A 94 18.42 5.55 -10.35
N VAL A 95 17.55 6.55 -10.31
CA VAL A 95 16.22 6.57 -9.64
C VAL A 95 15.11 6.92 -10.64
N GLY A 96 15.42 7.45 -11.82
CA GLY A 96 14.43 7.70 -12.88
C GLY A 96 13.72 6.43 -13.38
N HIS A 97 14.36 5.25 -13.21
CA HIS A 97 13.75 3.96 -13.49
C HIS A 97 12.65 3.54 -12.51
N ILE A 98 12.49 4.20 -11.35
CA ILE A 98 11.46 3.85 -10.34
C ILE A 98 10.04 3.85 -10.91
N MET A 99 9.80 4.69 -11.91
CA MET A 99 8.48 4.83 -12.53
C MET A 99 8.15 3.72 -13.53
N HIS A 100 9.14 2.99 -14.01
CA HIS A 100 9.00 2.04 -15.12
C HIS A 100 9.45 0.64 -14.72
N ASN A 101 10.58 0.53 -14.03
CA ASN A 101 11.09 -0.75 -13.54
C ASN A 101 12.01 -0.56 -12.33
N ALA A 102 11.47 -0.81 -11.13
CA ALA A 102 12.23 -0.78 -9.88
C ALA A 102 13.38 -1.81 -9.85
N PHE A 103 13.31 -2.88 -10.65
CA PHE A 103 14.34 -3.92 -10.73
C PHE A 103 15.46 -3.62 -11.73
N ALA A 104 15.31 -2.59 -12.57
CA ALA A 104 16.31 -2.26 -13.59
C ALA A 104 17.62 -1.73 -12.98
N HIS A 105 17.56 -1.10 -11.80
CA HIS A 105 18.74 -0.53 -11.15
C HIS A 105 18.69 -0.74 -9.63
N PRO A 106 19.81 -1.12 -8.97
CA PRO A 106 19.84 -1.35 -7.52
C PRO A 106 19.38 -0.15 -6.70
N ALA A 107 19.69 1.08 -7.14
CA ALA A 107 19.24 2.29 -6.44
C ALA A 107 17.72 2.50 -6.53
N ALA A 108 17.12 2.23 -7.69
CA ALA A 108 15.67 2.30 -7.88
C ALA A 108 14.95 1.26 -7.01
N PHE A 109 15.50 0.04 -6.92
CA PHE A 109 15.00 -1.00 -6.05
C PHE A 109 15.04 -0.58 -4.57
N LEU A 110 16.20 -0.12 -4.09
CA LEU A 110 16.37 0.29 -2.69
C LEU A 110 15.48 1.48 -2.32
N TRP A 111 15.30 2.44 -3.24
CA TRP A 111 14.41 3.58 -3.01
C TRP A 111 12.95 3.17 -2.94
N THR A 112 12.52 2.28 -3.85
CA THR A 112 11.17 1.70 -3.85
C THR A 112 10.91 0.91 -2.57
N LEU A 113 11.89 0.08 -2.17
CA LEU A 113 11.84 -0.67 -0.91
C LEU A 113 11.74 0.25 0.31
N ALA A 114 12.49 1.35 0.33
CA ALA A 114 12.40 2.35 1.39
C ALA A 114 10.99 2.95 1.46
N GLY A 115 10.38 3.28 0.31
CA GLY A 115 9.01 3.81 0.27
C GLY A 115 7.96 2.83 0.78
N VAL A 116 8.04 1.57 0.33
CA VAL A 116 7.13 0.51 0.79
C VAL A 116 7.33 0.24 2.28
N ALA A 117 8.58 0.21 2.76
CA ALA A 117 8.89 0.04 4.18
C ALA A 117 8.38 1.21 5.03
N ILE A 118 8.55 2.46 4.58
CA ILE A 118 8.02 3.65 5.26
C ILE A 118 6.50 3.57 5.35
N ALA A 119 5.81 3.27 4.25
CA ALA A 119 4.36 3.11 4.23
C ALA A 119 3.91 2.00 5.20
N GLY A 120 4.54 0.82 5.15
CA GLY A 120 4.24 -0.29 6.08
C GLY A 120 4.47 0.07 7.55
N VAL A 121 5.55 0.79 7.87
CA VAL A 121 5.80 1.30 9.23
C VAL A 121 4.71 2.29 9.66
N CYS A 122 4.29 3.20 8.77
CA CYS A 122 3.18 4.11 9.03
C CYS A 122 1.87 3.35 9.30
N ILE A 123 1.52 2.36 8.47
CA ILE A 123 0.34 1.49 8.66
C ILE A 123 0.39 0.84 10.05
N TYR A 124 1.52 0.23 10.41
CA TYR A 124 1.68 -0.43 11.71
C TYR A 124 1.40 0.53 12.87
N PHE A 125 2.00 1.73 12.87
CA PHE A 125 1.83 2.70 13.95
C PHE A 125 0.41 3.27 13.99
N PHE A 126 -0.17 3.56 12.83
CA PHE A 126 -1.52 4.09 12.71
C PHE A 126 -2.56 3.08 13.18
N ASP A 127 -2.49 1.84 12.70
CA ASP A 127 -3.43 0.78 13.08
C ASP A 127 -3.29 0.42 14.55
N LYS A 128 -2.07 0.35 15.08
CA LYS A 128 -1.83 0.14 16.51
C LYS A 128 -2.44 1.27 17.35
N LYS A 129 -2.31 2.53 16.91
CA LYS A 129 -2.93 3.68 17.58
C LYS A 129 -4.46 3.63 17.50
N ALA A 130 -5.01 3.24 16.36
CA ALA A 130 -6.46 3.10 16.15
C ALA A 130 -7.07 2.01 17.03
N MET A 131 -6.39 0.85 17.12
CA MET A 131 -6.75 -0.26 17.98
C MET A 131 -6.52 0.00 19.47
N GLY A 132 -5.66 0.95 19.83
CA GLY A 132 -5.42 1.35 21.22
C GLY A 132 -6.73 1.66 21.97
N ARG A 133 -7.74 2.20 21.27
CA ARG A 133 -9.06 2.55 21.79
C ARG A 133 -10.12 1.44 21.65
N CYS A 134 -9.73 0.23 21.25
CA CYS A 134 -10.64 -0.92 21.10
C CYS A 134 -10.43 -1.88 22.27
N ASP A 135 -11.42 -1.97 23.16
CA ASP A 135 -11.38 -2.84 24.34
C ASP A 135 -11.65 -4.31 24.02
N LEU A 136 -12.15 -4.59 22.81
CA LEU A 136 -12.44 -5.94 22.32
C LEU A 136 -11.15 -6.75 22.03
N LEU A 137 -10.00 -6.07 21.88
CA LEU A 137 -8.74 -6.70 21.49
C LEU A 137 -7.73 -6.69 22.64
N THR A 138 -7.05 -7.81 22.84
CA THR A 138 -5.89 -7.91 23.73
C THR A 138 -4.66 -7.23 23.11
N ALA A 139 -3.69 -6.83 23.94
CA ALA A 139 -2.45 -6.20 23.44
C ALA A 139 -1.70 -7.07 22.42
N ARG A 140 -1.75 -8.41 22.58
CA ARG A 140 -1.16 -9.37 21.66
C ARG A 140 -1.88 -9.38 20.30
N GLU A 141 -3.21 -9.45 20.30
CA GLU A 141 -4.00 -9.43 19.07
C GLU A 141 -3.79 -8.11 18.32
N LYS A 142 -3.76 -6.97 19.02
CA LYS A 142 -3.48 -5.66 18.41
C LYS A 142 -2.12 -5.63 17.69
N HIS A 143 -1.10 -6.23 18.30
CA HIS A 143 0.23 -6.30 17.68
C HIS A 143 0.24 -7.18 16.44
N ILE A 144 -0.38 -8.37 16.51
CA ILE A 144 -0.44 -9.31 15.37
C ILE A 144 -1.24 -8.71 14.22
N ILE A 145 -2.39 -8.08 14.50
CA ILE A 145 -3.23 -7.41 13.50
C ILE A 145 -2.46 -6.28 12.84
N ALA A 146 -1.85 -5.38 13.62
CA ALA A 146 -1.10 -4.25 13.07
C ALA A 146 0.05 -4.72 12.16
N LEU A 147 0.72 -5.81 12.53
CA LEU A 147 1.82 -6.38 11.75
C LEU A 147 1.32 -7.07 10.48
N ALA A 148 0.21 -7.80 10.56
CA ALA A 148 -0.43 -8.44 9.40
C ALA A 148 -0.91 -7.39 8.38
N MET A 149 -1.57 -6.33 8.85
CA MET A 149 -1.96 -5.19 8.01
C MET A 149 -0.73 -4.57 7.35
N ALA A 150 0.25 -4.13 8.15
CA ALA A 150 1.46 -3.48 7.64
C ALA A 150 2.25 -4.30 6.60
N LEU A 151 2.28 -5.63 6.72
CA LEU A 151 2.99 -6.48 5.76
C LEU A 151 2.17 -6.76 4.51
N VAL A 152 0.85 -6.93 4.61
CA VAL A 152 0.04 -7.36 3.47
C VAL A 152 -0.51 -6.18 2.68
N THR A 153 -0.86 -5.08 3.35
CA THR A 153 -1.44 -3.88 2.71
C THR A 153 -0.42 -2.80 2.40
N ALA A 154 0.87 -3.03 2.68
CA ALA A 154 1.91 -2.15 2.16
C ALA A 154 1.81 -2.04 0.62
N PRO A 155 2.22 -0.91 0.01
CA PRO A 155 2.04 -0.65 -1.41
C PRO A 155 3.03 -1.42 -2.29
N TRP A 156 3.01 -2.76 -2.22
CA TRP A 156 3.86 -3.67 -3.00
C TRP A 156 3.71 -3.48 -4.51
N LEU A 157 2.59 -2.91 -4.94
CA LEU A 157 2.34 -2.53 -6.33
C LEU A 157 3.42 -1.59 -6.89
N PHE A 158 4.15 -0.84 -6.03
CA PHE A 158 5.27 0.01 -6.46
C PHE A 158 6.42 -0.79 -7.09
N PHE A 159 6.55 -2.08 -6.78
CA PHE A 159 7.57 -2.93 -7.39
C PHE A 159 7.17 -3.47 -8.77
N ILE A 160 5.89 -3.39 -9.15
CA ILE A 160 5.44 -3.96 -10.41
C ILE A 160 6.00 -3.11 -11.56
N PRO A 161 6.86 -3.67 -12.43
CA PRO A 161 7.38 -2.93 -13.57
C PRO A 161 6.24 -2.67 -14.55
N MET A 162 6.18 -1.43 -15.03
CA MET A 162 5.12 -0.98 -15.92
C MET A 162 5.49 -1.05 -17.39
N TYR A 163 6.78 -1.04 -17.77
CA TYR A 163 7.32 -1.39 -19.09
C TYR A 163 8.83 -1.67 -19.01
#